data_AF-F9END6-F1
#
_entry.id   AF-F9END6-F1
#
_cell.length_a   1.000
_cell.length_b   1.000
_cell.length_c   1.000
_cell.angle_alpha   90.00
_cell.angle_beta   90.00
_cell.angle_gamma   90.00
#
_symmetry.space_group_name_H-M   'P 1'
#
loop_
_entity.id
_entity.type
_entity.pdbx_description
1 polymer ?
#
loop_
_entity_poly.entity_id
_entity_poly.type
_entity_poly.pdbx_seq_one_letter_code
_entity_poly.pdbx_strand_id
1 'polypeptide(L)'
;FMYTLISLLVSAKMVDIIQEGIYSAKGVTIITNKVEELRKKIMEDTGRGITLINAKGAYTQKEIGMLYCVVGKYQLIKVKNIVKEIDPEAFMIVSQVHEVIGKGFLGQ
;
A
#
# COMPACT_ATOMS: atom_id res chain seq x y z
N PHE A 1 18.68 26.83 24.70
CA PHE A 1 18.59 25.36 24.73
C PHE A 1 17.20 24.83 24.42
N MET A 2 16.16 25.14 25.22
CA MET A 2 14.82 24.59 24.98
C MET A 2 14.22 25.02 23.63
N TYR A 3 14.27 26.32 23.31
CA TYR A 3 13.80 26.84 22.01
C TYR A 3 14.60 26.31 20.82
N THR A 4 15.90 26.08 21.02
CA THR A 4 16.81 25.54 20.01
C THR A 4 16.48 24.07 19.71
N LEU A 5 16.21 23.28 20.76
CA LEU A 5 15.81 21.87 20.64
C LEU A 5 14.44 21.74 19.94
N ILE A 6 13.48 22.58 20.32
CA ILE A 6 12.16 22.61 19.68
C ILE A 6 12.28 23.00 18.20
N SER A 7 13.03 24.05 17.88
CA SER A 7 13.23 24.50 16.50
C SER A 7 13.92 23.43 15.64
N LEU A 8 14.90 22.71 16.19
CA LEU A 8 15.58 21.61 15.48
C LEU A 8 14.61 20.46 15.17
N LEU A 9 13.78 20.06 16.14
CA LEU A 9 12.80 18.99 15.96
C LEU A 9 11.73 19.35 14.92
N VAL A 10 11.25 20.60 14.95
CA VAL A 10 10.27 21.10 13.96
C VAL A 10 10.90 21.14 12.58
N SER A 11 12.13 21.65 12.45
CA SER A 11 12.84 21.75 11.17
C SER A 11 13.10 20.37 10.55
N ALA A 12 13.56 19.40 11.36
CA ALA A 12 13.75 18.02 10.91
C ALA A 12 12.44 17.42 10.37
N LYS A 13 11.34 17.55 11.11
CA LYS A 13 10.02 17.10 10.65
C LYS A 13 9.55 17.82 9.38
N MET A 14 9.86 19.10 9.23
CA MET A 14 9.48 19.87 8.06
C MET A 14 10.22 19.38 6.82
N VAL A 15 11.51 19.06 6.96
CA VAL A 15 12.31 18.44 5.89
C VAL A 15 11.73 17.08 5.50
N ASP A 16 11.38 16.25 6.49
CA ASP A 16 10.74 14.94 6.23
C ASP A 16 9.42 15.10 5.45
N ILE A 17 8.58 16.07 5.83
CA ILE A 17 7.31 16.35 5.14
C ILE A 17 7.53 16.84 3.70
N ILE A 18 8.56 17.66 3.46
CA ILE A 18 8.88 18.15 2.12
C ILE A 18 9.43 17.01 1.25
N GLN A 19 10.27 16.14 1.81
CA GLN A 19 10.86 15.01 1.08
C GLN A 19 9.85 13.89 0.81
N GLU A 20 9.07 13.49 1.81
CA GLU A 20 8.08 12.41 1.67
C GLU A 20 6.78 12.88 1.00
N GLY A 21 6.56 14.20 0.92
CA GLY A 21 5.30 14.80 0.53
C GLY A 21 4.19 14.59 1.57
N ILE A 22 3.15 15.43 1.55
CA ILE A 22 1.98 15.30 2.45
C ILE A 22 1.23 13.97 2.19
N TYR A 23 1.41 13.37 1.02
CA TYR A 23 0.79 12.12 0.60
C TYR A 23 1.81 10.98 0.52
N SER A 24 2.06 10.30 1.65
CA SER A 24 2.80 9.04 1.61
C SER A 24 1.96 7.94 0.97
N ALA A 25 2.33 7.56 -0.26
CA ALA A 25 1.78 6.40 -0.95
C ALA A 25 2.45 5.13 -0.43
N LYS A 26 1.67 4.07 -0.27
CA LYS A 26 2.16 2.73 0.07
C LYS A 26 1.79 1.78 -1.05
N GLY A 27 2.79 1.13 -1.63
CA GLY A 27 2.61 0.03 -2.56
C GLY A 27 2.32 -1.22 -1.76
N VAL A 28 1.24 -1.92 -2.08
CA VAL A 28 0.82 -3.14 -1.42
C VAL A 28 0.78 -4.25 -2.46
N THR A 29 1.58 -5.28 -2.22
CA THR A 29 1.59 -6.50 -3.02
C THR A 29 0.98 -7.61 -2.17
N ILE A 30 -0.05 -8.27 -2.68
CA ILE A 30 -0.75 -9.34 -1.97
C ILE A 30 -0.66 -10.60 -2.82
N ILE A 31 -0.18 -11.69 -2.25
CA ILE A 31 -0.10 -13.00 -2.88
C ILE A 31 -1.12 -13.90 -2.19
N THR A 32 -2.07 -14.43 -2.96
CA THR A 32 -3.20 -15.21 -2.46
C THR A 32 -3.74 -16.16 -3.52
N ASN A 33 -4.39 -17.23 -3.08
CA ASN A 33 -5.17 -18.11 -3.96
C ASN A 33 -6.62 -17.60 -4.15
N LYS A 34 -7.08 -16.65 -3.33
CA LYS A 34 -8.45 -16.08 -3.36
C LYS A 34 -8.48 -14.70 -4.02
N VAL A 35 -7.86 -14.61 -5.20
CA VAL A 35 -7.60 -13.36 -5.92
C VAL A 35 -8.87 -12.55 -6.16
N GLU A 36 -9.91 -13.19 -6.68
CA GLU A 36 -11.13 -12.45 -7.07
C GLU A 36 -11.92 -11.92 -5.88
N GLU A 37 -11.99 -12.68 -4.80
CA GLU A 37 -12.68 -12.27 -3.59
C GLU A 37 -11.99 -11.07 -2.94
N LEU A 38 -10.65 -11.13 -2.81
CA LEU A 38 -9.85 -9.99 -2.34
C LEU A 38 -9.96 -8.79 -3.27
N ARG A 39 -9.84 -8.99 -4.58
CA ARG A 39 -9.89 -7.90 -5.57
C ARG A 39 -11.18 -7.12 -5.43
N LYS A 40 -12.32 -7.82 -5.42
CA LYS A 40 -13.64 -7.21 -5.37
C LYS A 40 -13.82 -6.42 -4.07
N LYS A 41 -13.45 -7.02 -2.94
CA LYS A 41 -13.60 -6.38 -1.63
C LYS A 41 -12.70 -5.17 -1.45
N ILE A 42 -11.44 -5.26 -1.88
CA ILE A 42 -10.50 -4.13 -1.80
C ILE A 42 -10.95 -2.99 -2.73
N MET A 43 -11.43 -3.28 -3.94
CA MET A 43 -11.95 -2.26 -4.86
C MET A 43 -13.17 -1.54 -4.28
N GLU A 44 -14.13 -2.28 -3.70
CA GLU A 44 -15.33 -1.72 -3.08
C GLU A 44 -15.00 -0.85 -1.84
N ASP A 45 -14.13 -1.33 -0.94
CA ASP A 45 -13.88 -0.65 0.34
C ASP A 45 -12.86 0.51 0.23
N THR A 46 -11.97 0.47 -0.76
CA THR A 46 -10.92 1.49 -0.95
C THR A 46 -11.16 2.43 -2.12
N GLY A 47 -11.96 2.03 -3.12
CA GLY A 47 -12.17 2.78 -4.36
C GLY A 47 -10.91 2.90 -5.23
N ARG A 48 -9.88 2.08 -4.99
CA ARG A 48 -8.61 2.11 -5.74
C ARG A 48 -8.57 1.01 -6.79
N GLY A 49 -7.94 1.31 -7.92
CA GLY A 49 -7.61 0.32 -8.94
C GLY A 49 -6.59 -0.70 -8.42
N ILE A 50 -6.73 -1.95 -8.87
CA ILE A 50 -5.83 -3.05 -8.54
C ILE A 50 -5.33 -3.66 -9.84
N THR A 51 -4.02 -3.92 -9.91
CA THR A 51 -3.39 -4.64 -11.00
C THR A 51 -3.29 -6.12 -10.64
N LEU A 52 -3.76 -6.98 -11.53
CA LEU A 52 -3.63 -8.43 -11.43
C LEU A 52 -2.32 -8.86 -12.10
N ILE A 53 -1.54 -9.68 -11.40
CA ILE A 53 -0.29 -10.25 -11.87
C ILE A 53 -0.39 -11.76 -11.71
N ASN A 54 -0.26 -12.48 -12.83
CA ASN A 54 -0.16 -13.94 -12.81
C ASN A 54 1.26 -14.31 -12.42
N ALA A 55 1.44 -14.85 -11.21
CA ALA A 55 2.72 -15.34 -10.73
C ALA A 55 2.75 -16.87 -10.74
N LYS A 56 3.96 -17.44 -10.72
CA LYS A 56 4.16 -18.87 -10.61
C LYS A 56 5.16 -19.15 -9.50
N GLY A 57 4.81 -20.07 -8.59
CA GLY A 57 5.71 -20.47 -7.51
C GLY A 57 6.95 -21.15 -8.09
N ALA A 58 8.15 -20.65 -7.76
CA ALA A 58 9.40 -21.23 -8.26
C ALA A 58 9.59 -22.70 -7.81
N TYR A 59 9.24 -23.00 -6.56
CA TYR A 59 9.37 -24.33 -5.97
C TYR A 59 8.19 -25.25 -6.34
N THR A 60 6.96 -24.76 -6.19
CA THR A 60 5.75 -25.56 -6.38
C THR A 60 5.30 -25.67 -7.83
N GLN A 61 5.80 -24.80 -8.72
CA GLN A 61 5.37 -24.67 -10.11
C GLN A 61 3.85 -24.43 -10.29
N LYS A 62 3.15 -24.08 -9.22
CA LYS A 62 1.73 -23.74 -9.26
C LYS A 62 1.55 -22.28 -9.64
N GLU A 63 0.49 -21.99 -10.37
CA GLU A 63 0.04 -20.62 -10.57
C GLU A 63 -0.45 -20.05 -9.25
N ILE A 64 -0.06 -18.82 -8.97
CA ILE A 64 -0.41 -18.08 -7.77
C ILE A 64 -0.82 -16.69 -8.22
N GLY A 65 -1.94 -16.19 -7.72
CA GLY A 65 -2.34 -14.84 -8.03
C GLY A 65 -1.63 -13.82 -7.16
N MET A 66 -1.21 -12.74 -7.81
CA MET A 66 -0.63 -11.58 -7.15
C MET A 66 -1.46 -10.33 -7.49
N LEU A 67 -1.86 -9.60 -6.45
CA LEU A 67 -2.54 -8.32 -6.54
C LEU A 67 -1.54 -7.23 -6.19
N TYR A 68 -1.48 -6.19 -7.02
CA TYR A 68 -0.69 -5.00 -6.73
C TYR A 68 -1.60 -3.79 -6.71
N CYS A 69 -1.55 -3.01 -5.64
CA CYS A 69 -2.24 -1.73 -5.56
C CYS A 69 -1.40 -0.70 -4.83
N VAL A 70 -1.63 0.56 -5.15
CA VAL A 70 -1.08 1.68 -4.40
C VAL A 70 -2.21 2.27 -3.59
N VAL A 71 -1.97 2.50 -2.30
CA VAL A 71 -2.97 2.99 -1.35
C VAL A 71 -2.37 4.02 -0.41
N GLY A 72 -3.22 4.92 0.11
CA GLY A 72 -2.81 5.84 1.16
C GLY A 72 -2.70 5.15 2.52
N LYS A 73 -2.10 5.84 3.50
CA LYS A 73 -1.90 5.34 4.88
C LYS A 73 -3.20 4.82 5.55
N TYR A 74 -4.32 5.51 5.38
CA TYR A 74 -5.61 5.08 5.95
C TYR A 74 -6.21 3.87 5.23
N GLN A 75 -6.08 3.81 3.90
CA GLN A 75 -6.55 2.70 3.09
C GLN A 75 -5.75 1.42 3.40
N LEU A 76 -4.45 1.54 3.67
CA LEU A 76 -3.60 0.40 4.06
C LEU A 76 -4.16 -0.36 5.28
N ILE A 77 -4.68 0.35 6.27
CA ILE A 77 -5.27 -0.28 7.47
C ILE A 77 -6.49 -1.12 7.07
N LYS A 78 -7.36 -0.59 6.19
CA LYS A 78 -8.52 -1.32 5.67
C LYS A 78 -8.09 -2.57 4.89
N VAL A 79 -7.15 -2.42 3.95
CA VAL A 79 -6.63 -3.53 3.15
C VAL A 79 -6.09 -4.65 4.06
N LYS A 80 -5.29 -4.28 5.08
CA LYS A 80 -4.74 -5.25 6.02
C LYS A 80 -5.82 -6.05 6.76
N ASN A 81 -6.93 -5.41 7.12
CA ASN A 81 -8.05 -6.09 7.77
C ASN A 81 -8.79 -7.02 6.81
N ILE A 82 -9.09 -6.54 5.60
CA ILE A 82 -9.75 -7.33 4.54
C ILE A 82 -8.94 -8.59 4.20
N VAL A 83 -7.62 -8.44 4.01
CA VAL A 83 -6.73 -9.57 3.69
C VAL A 83 -6.80 -10.62 4.80
N LYS A 84 -6.68 -10.20 6.07
CA LYS A 84 -6.72 -11.12 7.22
C LYS A 84 -8.07 -11.82 7.39
N GLU A 85 -9.16 -11.15 7.06
CA GLU A 85 -10.52 -11.68 7.19
C GLU A 85 -10.82 -12.72 6.09
N ILE A 86 -10.45 -12.42 4.84
CA ILE A 86 -10.75 -13.30 3.70
C ILE A 86 -9.76 -14.46 3.59
N ASP A 87 -8.47 -14.17 3.74
CA ASP A 87 -7.40 -15.15 3.57
C ASP A 87 -6.28 -14.95 4.61
N PRO A 88 -6.38 -15.62 5.78
CA PRO A 88 -5.35 -15.52 6.82
C PRO A 88 -3.99 -16.10 6.38
N GLU A 89 -3.96 -16.95 5.35
CA GLU A 89 -2.75 -17.53 4.77
C GLU A 89 -2.13 -16.65 3.66
N ALA A 90 -2.78 -15.53 3.30
CA ALA A 90 -2.27 -14.61 2.29
C ALA A 90 -1.00 -13.89 2.75
N PHE A 91 -0.08 -13.67 1.80
CA PHE A 91 1.16 -12.94 2.05
C PHE A 91 1.05 -11.51 1.52
N MET A 92 1.26 -10.52 2.39
CA MET A 92 1.18 -9.10 2.02
C MET A 92 2.52 -8.39 2.26
N ILE A 93 3.04 -7.75 1.22
CA ILE A 93 4.25 -6.92 1.25
C ILE A 93 3.83 -5.46 1.14
N VAL A 94 4.36 -4.62 2.02
CA VAL A 94 4.12 -3.18 2.01
C VAL A 94 5.43 -2.46 1.71
N SER A 95 5.44 -1.67 0.65
CA SER A 95 6.59 -0.88 0.20
C SER A 95 6.26 0.61 0.29
N GLN A 96 7.26 1.41 0.65
CA GLN A 96 7.14 2.87 0.61
C GLN A 96 7.28 3.34 -0.84
N VAL A 97 6.27 4.07 -1.33
CA VAL A 97 6.29 4.66 -2.66
C VAL A 97 6.53 6.16 -2.49
N HIS A 98 7.63 6.64 -3.06
CA HIS A 98 8.06 8.03 -2.93
C HIS A 98 7.25 8.96 -3.82
N GLU A 99 6.88 8.50 -5.02
CA GLU A 99 6.14 9.30 -5.98
C GLU A 99 5.21 8.40 -6.80
N VAL A 100 3.99 8.90 -7.06
CA VAL A 100 3.01 8.24 -7.92
C VAL A 100 2.55 9.26 -8.95
N ILE A 101 2.88 9.03 -10.22
CA ILE A 101 2.47 9.87 -11.34
C ILE A 101 1.34 9.16 -12.06
N GLY A 102 0.11 9.69 -12.00
CA GLY A 102 -1.03 9.11 -12.70
C GLY A 102 -2.39 9.58 -12.19
N LYS A 103 -3.41 9.37 -13.02
CA LYS A 103 -4.81 9.69 -12.69
C LYS A 103 -5.32 8.79 -11.56
N GLY A 104 -5.99 9.40 -10.58
CA GLY A 104 -6.65 8.67 -9.49
C GLY A 104 -5.81 8.49 -8.22
N PHE A 105 -4.69 9.18 -8.06
CA PHE A 105 -3.93 9.23 -6.79
C PHE A 105 -3.74 10.65 -6.25
N LEU A 106 -3.40 11.58 -7.14
CA LEU A 106 -3.50 13.02 -6.92
C LEU A 106 -4.87 13.47 -7.44
N GLY A 107 -5.59 14.31 -6.69
CA GLY A 107 -6.90 14.83 -7.10
C GLY A 107 -6.78 15.82 -8.26
N GLN A 108 -6.54 15.30 -9.47
CA GLN A 108 -6.64 16.01 -10.76
C GLN A 108 -7.37 15.12 -11.78
#